data_AF-G4ZK00-F1
#
_entry.id   AF-G4ZK00-F1
#
_cell.length_a   1.000
_cell.length_b   1.000
_cell.length_c   1.000
_cell.angle_alpha   90.00
_cell.angle_beta   90.00
_cell.angle_gamma   90.00
#
_symmetry.space_group_name_H-M   'P 1'
#
loop_
_entity.id
_entity.type
_entity.pdbx_description
1 polymer ?
#
loop_
_entity_poly.entity_id
_entity_poly.type
_entity_poly.pdbx_seq_one_letter_code
_entity_poly.pdbx_strand_id
1 'polypeptide(L)'
;MPLRDVLPLVQSEVRAHTLRVPMARHAVDSFYFHCAQQAESRELSEDLRLQVLRYFDDELFTWDKAEQTQRFVLGQSLNEAVFGSVIKLHLAAGDTEAAWKLINKLRKAVRARSKAGQEPPKLHFRTVSPLLEHECRHDQFASAYSRWQQLKQHDVEWTSAMEDVLVQMVIACVKSDEQQLNEYTEMPESEASEPHFHAQMASLLHDLQITCREVSPSNAQRLLHAFRDAGYIVENVPSDAHMRSKCPCCGQALCKQGMTEQERAYMLAAIESRRSKLAPENTVKEYLDPFREWLMLRHENFQLQNVVAGSKDGRPLHFVLDGPNIAYINQNFEAGTYRLDQVDAIAKDLQAQGHLVSITMPQAYLADKFVVRIRTKQNKSMRRQGKFVSRERTPEEKAIMERWKDEDMLYSCRTDFLSDDLFWLYASVLMGREGRVVTNDQGRDHGSSTPAISMDLIARWKDMTTVNIEIKHEEVAFNAAAAGNLTTPIPIESIRLRHPEPFSRVPQVTAPQHFHFPIAEQANMNEHPNQSMGQRKRTRWLCVHRKDAAN
;
A
#
# COMPACT_ATOMS: atom_id res chain seq x y z
N MET A 1 -20.77 31.06 24.46
CA MET A 1 -20.34 32.46 24.66
C MET A 1 -19.80 32.97 23.33
N PRO A 2 -20.11 34.20 22.89
CA PRO A 2 -19.55 34.75 21.66
C PRO A 2 -18.02 34.78 21.68
N LEU A 3 -17.35 34.46 20.56
CA LEU A 3 -15.87 34.36 20.53
C LEU A 3 -15.16 35.66 20.92
N ARG A 4 -15.76 36.81 20.63
CA ARG A 4 -15.25 38.13 21.05
C ARG A 4 -15.14 38.27 22.57
N ASP A 5 -16.03 37.63 23.31
CA ASP A 5 -16.07 37.69 24.78
C ASP A 5 -15.16 36.61 25.39
N VAL A 6 -14.84 35.57 24.62
CA VAL A 6 -13.94 34.48 25.01
C VAL A 6 -12.46 34.85 24.84
N LEU A 7 -12.11 35.65 23.83
CA LEU A 7 -10.72 36.04 23.56
C LEU A 7 -10.02 36.66 24.79
N PRO A 8 -10.61 37.65 25.52
CA PRO A 8 -10.00 38.19 26.73
C PRO A 8 -9.81 37.16 27.84
N LEU A 9 -10.73 36.19 27.96
CA LEU A 9 -10.63 35.12 28.95
C LEU A 9 -9.46 34.18 28.62
N VAL A 10 -9.30 33.80 27.35
CA VAL A 10 -8.16 32.99 26.89
C VAL A 10 -6.85 33.74 27.12
N GLN A 11 -6.80 35.04 26.81
CA GLN A 11 -5.62 35.88 27.06
C GLN A 11 -5.26 35.95 28.54
N SER A 12 -6.26 36.15 29.41
CA SER A 12 -6.06 36.15 30.86
C SER A 12 -5.57 34.79 31.36
N GLU A 13 -6.14 33.70 30.85
CA GLU A 13 -5.78 32.34 31.22
C GLU A 13 -4.33 32.01 30.84
N VAL A 14 -3.88 32.38 29.63
CA VAL A 14 -2.50 32.18 29.17
C VAL A 14 -1.49 33.04 29.94
N ARG A 15 -1.89 34.25 30.36
CA ARG A 15 -1.04 35.13 31.18
C ARG A 15 -0.93 34.67 32.63
N ALA A 16 -2.02 34.15 33.19
CA ALA A 16 -2.06 33.60 34.55
C ALA A 16 -1.38 32.22 34.62
N HIS A 17 -1.57 31.41 33.59
CA HIS A 17 -1.10 30.04 33.50
C HIS A 17 -0.32 29.85 32.20
N THR A 18 0.97 29.51 32.30
CA THR A 18 1.79 29.23 31.11
C THR A 18 1.14 28.16 30.22
N LEU A 19 1.38 28.22 28.91
CA LEU A 19 0.88 27.23 27.92
C LEU A 19 1.34 25.77 28.18
N ARG A 20 2.27 25.58 29.13
CA ARG A 20 2.68 24.25 29.60
C ARG A 20 1.58 23.56 30.43
N VAL A 21 0.65 24.32 31.01
CA VAL A 21 -0.51 23.79 31.74
C VAL A 21 -1.53 23.22 30.75
N PRO A 22 -1.95 21.94 30.88
CA PRO A 22 -2.86 21.31 29.93
C PRO A 22 -4.20 22.03 29.75
N MET A 23 -4.77 22.60 30.82
CA MET A 23 -6.05 23.32 30.74
C MET A 23 -5.95 24.59 29.90
N ALA A 24 -4.93 25.43 30.14
CA ALA A 24 -4.69 26.64 29.36
C ALA A 24 -4.44 26.30 27.87
N ARG A 25 -3.69 25.23 27.60
CA ARG A 25 -3.46 24.74 26.24
C ARG A 25 -4.75 24.29 25.55
N HIS A 26 -5.58 23.51 26.24
CA HIS A 26 -6.84 23.03 25.69
C HIS A 26 -7.84 24.16 25.42
N ALA A 27 -7.85 25.20 26.27
CA ALA A 27 -8.65 26.40 26.05
C ALA A 27 -8.23 27.13 24.77
N VAL A 28 -6.92 27.31 24.55
CA VAL A 28 -6.38 27.89 23.32
C VAL A 28 -6.73 27.03 22.10
N ASP A 29 -6.50 25.72 22.15
CA ASP A 29 -6.83 24.81 21.04
C ASP A 29 -8.31 24.91 20.63
N SER A 30 -9.20 24.85 21.62
CA SER A 30 -10.66 24.91 21.40
C SER A 30 -11.08 26.27 20.86
N PHE A 31 -10.50 27.35 21.38
CA PHE A 31 -10.76 28.71 20.90
C PHE A 31 -10.38 28.88 19.43
N TYR A 32 -9.15 28.50 19.05
CA TYR A 32 -8.71 28.62 17.65
C TYR A 32 -9.49 27.70 16.71
N PHE A 33 -9.87 26.50 17.16
CA PHE A 33 -10.74 25.61 16.39
C PHE A 33 -12.08 26.26 16.05
N HIS A 34 -12.75 26.86 17.03
CA HIS A 34 -14.03 27.55 16.80
C HIS A 34 -13.88 28.84 15.98
N CYS A 35 -12.80 29.60 16.16
CA CYS A 35 -12.48 30.73 15.29
C CYS A 35 -12.36 30.28 13.83
N ALA A 36 -11.67 29.18 13.55
CA ALA A 36 -11.54 28.65 12.20
C ALA A 36 -12.90 28.20 11.61
N GLN A 37 -13.76 27.54 12.39
CA GLN A 37 -15.11 27.17 11.95
C GLN A 37 -15.98 28.39 11.61
N GLN A 38 -15.95 29.45 12.44
CA GLN A 38 -16.69 30.68 12.16
C GLN A 38 -16.12 31.45 10.97
N ALA A 39 -14.81 31.39 10.75
CA ALA A 39 -14.19 32.00 9.58
C ALA A 39 -14.57 31.30 8.27
N GLU A 40 -14.63 29.96 8.26
CA GLU A 40 -15.07 29.18 7.10
C GLU A 40 -16.54 29.44 6.74
N SER A 41 -17.40 29.63 7.74
CA SER A 41 -18.83 29.96 7.56
C SER A 41 -19.09 31.46 7.32
N ARG A 42 -18.05 32.30 7.27
CA ARG A 42 -18.13 33.78 7.14
C ARG A 42 -18.90 34.46 8.28
N GLU A 43 -18.96 33.82 9.45
CA GLU A 43 -19.60 34.35 10.65
C GLU A 43 -18.63 35.13 11.56
N LEU A 44 -17.32 34.95 11.37
CA LEU A 44 -16.28 35.66 12.11
C LEU A 44 -16.05 37.07 11.54
N SER A 45 -16.17 38.11 12.37
CA SER A 45 -15.88 39.48 11.93
C SER A 45 -14.40 39.67 11.59
N GLU A 46 -14.11 40.51 10.60
CA GLU A 46 -12.75 40.79 10.17
C GLU A 46 -11.89 41.39 11.29
N ASP A 47 -12.45 42.30 12.08
CA ASP A 47 -11.78 42.89 13.24
C ASP A 47 -11.35 41.83 14.26
N LEU A 48 -12.24 40.89 14.59
CA LEU A 48 -11.95 39.82 15.54
C LEU A 48 -10.89 38.87 14.96
N ARG A 49 -11.00 38.52 13.68
CA ARG A 49 -10.01 37.68 12.98
C ARG A 49 -8.61 38.30 13.05
N LEU A 50 -8.47 39.60 12.76
CA LEU A 50 -7.19 40.29 12.83
C LEU A 50 -6.64 40.35 14.26
N GLN A 51 -7.49 40.54 15.27
CA GLN A 51 -7.08 40.49 16.68
C GLN A 51 -6.57 39.10 17.08
N VAL A 52 -7.26 38.03 16.66
CA VAL A 52 -6.87 36.64 16.93
C VAL A 52 -5.54 36.28 16.26
N LEU A 53 -5.34 36.73 15.02
CA LEU A 53 -4.08 36.51 14.28
C LEU A 53 -2.91 37.27 14.91
N ARG A 54 -3.10 38.55 15.28
CA ARG A 54 -2.07 39.33 15.98
C ARG A 54 -1.70 38.70 17.31
N TYR A 55 -2.69 38.29 18.10
CA TYR A 55 -2.43 37.60 19.37
C TYR A 55 -1.63 36.31 19.16
N PHE A 56 -1.92 35.54 18.12
CA PHE A 56 -1.15 34.35 17.78
C PHE A 56 0.31 34.66 17.49
N ASP A 57 0.56 35.57 16.54
CA ASP A 57 1.92 35.91 16.12
C ASP A 57 2.70 36.58 17.27
N ASP A 58 2.10 37.56 17.95
CA ASP A 58 2.81 38.44 18.90
C ASP A 58 3.00 37.82 20.29
N GLU A 59 2.04 37.03 20.79
CA GLU A 59 2.09 36.51 22.16
C GLU A 59 2.32 34.99 22.23
N LEU A 60 1.79 34.20 21.29
CA LEU A 60 1.81 32.73 21.36
C LEU A 60 2.98 32.09 20.60
N PHE A 61 3.32 32.60 19.42
CA PHE A 61 4.31 32.00 18.51
C PHE A 61 5.71 32.63 18.57
N THR A 62 5.85 33.83 19.15
CA THR A 62 7.12 34.58 19.25
C THR A 62 8.14 34.02 20.24
N TRP A 63 9.39 34.45 20.03
CA TRP A 63 10.52 34.27 20.95
C TRP A 63 10.39 35.20 22.16
N ASP A 64 10.53 34.65 23.38
CA ASP A 64 10.59 35.47 24.59
C ASP A 64 11.98 36.10 24.72
N LYS A 65 12.06 37.42 24.46
CA LYS A 65 13.31 38.17 24.60
C LYS A 65 13.78 38.28 26.06
N ALA A 66 12.88 38.27 27.04
CA ALA A 66 13.22 38.43 28.45
C ALA A 66 13.76 37.13 29.06
N GLU A 67 13.20 35.99 28.66
CA GLU A 67 13.59 34.68 29.19
C GLU A 67 14.63 33.95 28.32
N GLN A 68 14.99 34.49 27.15
CA GLN A 68 15.83 33.82 26.14
C GLN A 68 15.32 32.41 25.77
N THR A 69 14.00 32.21 25.79
CA THR A 69 13.37 30.93 25.47
C THR A 69 12.31 31.07 24.38
N GLN A 70 12.07 29.99 23.63
CA GLN A 70 10.90 29.91 22.74
C GLN A 70 9.65 29.69 23.60
N ARG A 71 8.65 30.59 23.51
CA ARG A 71 7.31 30.35 24.09
C ARG A 71 6.61 29.17 23.40
N PHE A 72 6.95 28.92 22.14
CA PHE A 72 6.48 27.79 21.37
C PHE A 72 7.35 26.53 21.53
N VAL A 73 6.71 25.43 21.88
CA VAL A 73 7.18 24.05 21.85
C VAL A 73 6.05 23.21 21.26
N LEU A 74 6.26 22.64 20.08
CA LEU A 74 5.26 21.75 19.47
C LEU A 74 4.91 20.61 20.43
N GLY A 75 3.61 20.46 20.73
CA GLY A 75 3.07 19.42 21.61
C GLY A 75 3.22 19.68 23.12
N GLN A 76 4.03 20.65 23.56
CA GLN A 76 4.14 21.02 24.99
C GLN A 76 3.57 22.39 25.32
N SER A 77 3.60 23.36 24.41
CA SER A 77 2.93 24.64 24.61
C SER A 77 1.80 24.89 23.62
N LEU A 78 1.94 24.49 22.35
CA LEU A 78 0.84 24.50 21.39
C LEU A 78 0.75 23.18 20.65
N ASN A 79 -0.47 22.73 20.42
CA ASN A 79 -0.73 21.58 19.57
C ASN A 79 -0.70 21.99 18.10
N GLU A 80 -0.31 21.06 17.22
CA GLU A 80 -0.21 21.32 15.78
C GLU A 80 -1.56 21.75 15.16
N ALA A 81 -2.68 21.28 15.74
CA ALA A 81 -4.03 21.63 15.30
C ALA A 81 -4.33 23.14 15.34
N VAL A 82 -3.68 23.89 16.25
CA VAL A 82 -3.81 25.36 16.31
C VAL A 82 -3.25 25.98 15.03
N PHE A 83 -2.13 25.48 14.53
CA PHE A 83 -1.54 25.98 13.28
C PHE A 83 -2.47 25.74 12.10
N GLY A 84 -3.09 24.57 12.01
CA GLY A 84 -4.11 24.30 10.99
C GLY A 84 -5.29 25.29 11.07
N SER A 85 -5.69 25.67 12.30
CA SER A 85 -6.76 26.65 12.52
C SER A 85 -6.33 28.08 12.12
N VAL A 86 -5.12 28.50 12.46
CA VAL A 86 -4.56 29.81 12.08
C VAL A 86 -4.36 29.92 10.57
N ILE A 87 -3.92 28.85 9.91
CA ILE A 87 -3.86 28.77 8.45
C ILE A 87 -5.24 29.04 7.85
N LYS A 88 -6.30 28.36 8.34
CA LYS A 88 -7.68 28.61 7.90
C LYS A 88 -8.13 30.06 8.12
N LEU A 89 -7.70 30.71 9.21
CA LEU A 89 -8.00 32.14 9.47
C LEU A 89 -7.32 33.10 8.48
N HIS A 90 -6.10 32.81 8.02
CA HIS A 90 -5.46 33.57 6.94
C HIS A 90 -6.19 33.35 5.61
N LEU A 91 -6.52 32.10 5.30
CA LEU A 91 -7.22 31.71 4.07
C LEU A 91 -8.64 32.26 3.96
N ALA A 92 -9.33 32.48 5.09
CA ALA A 92 -10.64 33.10 5.10
C ALA A 92 -10.64 34.53 4.52
N ALA A 93 -9.49 35.21 4.48
CA ALA A 93 -9.32 36.50 3.80
C ALA A 93 -8.52 36.40 2.49
N GLY A 94 -8.28 35.20 1.98
CA GLY A 94 -7.50 34.97 0.76
C GLY A 94 -5.99 35.22 0.91
N ASP A 95 -5.47 35.36 2.13
CA ASP A 95 -4.04 35.62 2.37
C ASP A 95 -3.22 34.31 2.36
N THR A 96 -3.06 33.74 1.17
CA THR A 96 -2.33 32.48 0.95
C THR A 96 -0.85 32.60 1.27
N GLU A 97 -0.26 33.79 1.09
CA GLU A 97 1.15 34.05 1.39
C GLU A 97 1.44 34.11 2.89
N ALA A 98 0.56 34.73 3.70
CA ALA A 98 0.72 34.67 5.15
C ALA A 98 0.55 33.24 5.68
N ALA A 99 -0.42 32.48 5.16
CA ALA A 99 -0.57 31.06 5.49
C ALA A 99 0.70 30.25 5.17
N TRP A 100 1.29 30.46 3.98
CA TRP A 100 2.53 29.80 3.60
C TRP A 100 3.74 30.23 4.45
N LYS A 101 3.85 31.51 4.78
CA LYS A 101 4.87 32.04 5.71
C LYS A 101 4.76 31.37 7.07
N LEU A 102 3.55 31.16 7.59
CA LEU A 102 3.32 30.44 8.85
C LEU A 102 3.79 28.98 8.77
N ILE A 103 3.48 28.26 7.69
CA ILE A 103 3.98 26.89 7.48
C ILE A 103 5.51 26.86 7.48
N ASN A 104 6.16 27.80 6.79
CA ASN A 104 7.63 27.87 6.76
C ASN A 104 8.24 28.25 8.11
N LYS A 105 7.59 29.14 8.88
CA LYS A 105 7.98 29.44 10.26
C LYS A 105 7.89 28.18 11.13
N LEU A 106 6.79 27.42 11.05
CA LEU A 106 6.60 26.17 11.79
C LEU A 106 7.66 25.13 11.40
N ARG A 107 7.92 24.93 10.10
CA ARG A 107 8.98 24.02 9.60
C ARG A 107 10.35 24.36 10.20
N LYS A 108 10.73 25.64 10.20
CA LYS A 108 11.99 26.09 10.79
C LYS A 108 12.04 25.81 12.30
N ALA A 109 10.97 26.07 13.02
CA ALA A 109 10.90 25.83 14.46
C ALA A 109 11.01 24.34 14.83
N VAL A 110 10.38 23.46 14.05
CA VAL A 110 10.43 22.00 14.24
C VAL A 110 11.83 21.45 13.90
N ARG A 111 12.43 21.89 12.79
CA ARG A 111 13.78 21.45 12.38
C ARG A 111 14.87 21.91 13.36
N ALA A 112 14.79 23.13 13.87
CA ALA A 112 15.78 23.69 14.79
C ALA A 112 15.95 22.88 16.10
N ARG A 113 14.98 22.01 16.44
CA ARG A 113 15.00 21.17 17.64
C ARG A 113 15.48 19.75 17.41
N SER A 114 15.70 19.37 16.15
CA SER A 114 16.15 18.03 15.82
C SER A 114 17.61 17.90 16.23
N LYS A 115 17.93 16.87 17.04
CA LYS A 115 19.32 16.60 17.44
C LYS A 115 20.14 16.22 16.21
N ALA A 116 21.43 16.55 16.21
CA ALA A 116 22.35 16.15 15.14
C ALA A 116 22.28 14.62 14.95
N GLY A 117 21.90 14.17 13.74
CA GLY A 117 21.74 12.77 13.39
C GLY A 117 20.34 12.17 13.52
N GLN A 118 19.32 12.93 13.95
CA GLN A 118 17.91 12.51 13.91
C GLN A 118 17.16 13.20 12.76
N GLU A 119 16.33 12.44 12.03
CA GLU A 119 15.41 13.04 11.05
C GLU A 119 14.45 14.00 11.77
N PRO A 120 14.20 15.19 11.19
CA PRO A 120 13.30 16.15 11.80
C PRO A 120 11.86 15.62 11.84
N PRO A 121 11.08 15.96 12.88
CA PRO A 121 9.67 15.60 12.93
C PRO A 121 8.93 16.14 11.70
N LYS A 122 8.16 15.28 11.04
CA LYS A 122 7.29 15.67 9.93
C LYS A 122 6.02 16.33 10.47
N LEU A 123 5.45 17.25 9.71
CA LEU A 123 4.16 17.85 9.99
C LEU A 123 3.05 16.89 9.57
N HIS A 124 1.92 16.95 10.26
CA HIS A 124 0.72 16.25 9.83
C HIS A 124 0.15 16.92 8.59
N PHE A 125 -0.26 16.12 7.61
CA PHE A 125 -0.84 16.63 6.38
C PHE A 125 -2.08 17.51 6.60
N ARG A 126 -2.91 17.19 7.61
CA ARG A 126 -4.08 18.00 8.01
C ARG A 126 -3.75 19.46 8.34
N THR A 127 -2.51 19.75 8.71
CA THR A 127 -2.04 21.11 9.05
C THR A 127 -1.81 21.93 7.78
N VAL A 128 -1.26 21.31 6.73
CA VAL A 128 -0.87 22.01 5.48
C VAL A 128 -1.92 21.89 4.37
N SER A 129 -2.75 20.84 4.41
CA SER A 129 -3.81 20.58 3.43
C SER A 129 -4.78 21.74 3.18
N PRO A 130 -5.21 22.56 4.17
CA PRO A 130 -6.19 23.62 3.90
C PRO A 130 -5.66 24.65 2.91
N LEU A 131 -4.35 24.92 2.91
CA LEU A 131 -3.71 25.83 1.95
C LEU A 131 -3.82 25.28 0.53
N LEU A 132 -3.40 24.03 0.33
CA LEU A 132 -3.43 23.38 -0.98
C LEU A 132 -4.86 23.30 -1.53
N GLU A 133 -5.82 22.91 -0.68
CA GLU A 133 -7.23 22.88 -1.07
C GLU A 133 -7.75 24.27 -1.44
N HIS A 134 -7.42 25.30 -0.66
CA HIS A 134 -7.85 26.67 -0.93
C HIS A 134 -7.31 27.15 -2.28
N GLU A 135 -6.02 26.99 -2.54
CA GLU A 135 -5.43 27.38 -3.82
C GLU A 135 -6.04 26.63 -4.99
N CYS A 136 -6.27 25.32 -4.86
CA CYS A 136 -6.92 24.52 -5.89
C CYS A 136 -8.39 24.91 -6.14
N ARG A 137 -9.11 25.45 -5.14
CA ARG A 137 -10.49 25.92 -5.28
C ARG A 137 -10.60 27.31 -5.91
N HIS A 138 -9.52 28.08 -5.90
CA HIS A 138 -9.44 29.44 -6.45
C HIS A 138 -8.57 29.50 -7.72
N ASP A 139 -8.48 28.39 -8.46
CA ASP A 139 -7.77 28.28 -9.74
C ASP A 139 -6.26 28.64 -9.68
N GLN A 140 -5.63 28.51 -8.50
CA GLN A 140 -4.20 28.76 -8.29
C GLN A 140 -3.37 27.46 -8.33
N PHE A 141 -3.59 26.65 -9.36
CA PHE A 141 -2.97 25.32 -9.46
C PHE A 141 -1.43 25.35 -9.42
N ALA A 142 -0.80 26.24 -10.18
CA ALA A 142 0.67 26.29 -10.25
C ALA A 142 1.33 26.56 -8.88
N SER A 143 0.71 27.42 -8.07
CA SER A 143 1.16 27.70 -6.70
C SER A 143 0.96 26.49 -5.79
N ALA A 144 -0.24 25.89 -5.82
CA ALA A 144 -0.55 24.69 -5.05
C ALA A 144 0.39 23.53 -5.38
N TYR A 145 0.65 23.29 -6.67
CA TYR A 145 1.56 22.26 -7.15
C TYR A 145 2.99 22.50 -6.67
N SER A 146 3.52 23.71 -6.85
CA SER A 146 4.87 24.07 -6.38
C SER A 146 5.05 23.86 -4.88
N ARG A 147 4.06 24.28 -4.07
CA ARG A 147 4.07 24.11 -2.61
C ARG A 147 3.95 22.64 -2.21
N TRP A 148 3.13 21.85 -2.90
CA TRP A 148 3.04 20.41 -2.68
C TRP A 148 4.37 19.70 -2.98
N GLN A 149 5.02 20.02 -4.09
CA GLN A 149 6.34 19.47 -4.43
C GLN A 149 7.39 19.76 -3.34
N GLN A 150 7.32 20.94 -2.71
CA GLN A 150 8.18 21.29 -1.59
C GLN A 150 7.85 20.52 -0.30
N LEU A 151 6.56 20.26 -0.04
CA LEU A 151 6.11 19.59 1.18
C LEU A 151 6.37 18.08 1.15
N LYS A 152 6.08 17.42 0.02
CA LYS A 152 6.07 15.95 -0.07
C LYS A 152 7.44 15.27 0.09
N GLN A 153 8.53 16.01 -0.14
CA GLN A 153 9.89 15.46 -0.07
C GLN A 153 10.31 15.17 1.38
N HIS A 154 10.05 16.08 2.31
CA HIS A 154 10.64 16.01 3.66
C HIS A 154 9.75 16.48 4.80
N ASP A 155 8.57 17.04 4.52
CA ASP A 155 7.82 17.80 5.54
C ASP A 155 6.49 17.18 5.95
N VAL A 156 5.99 16.19 5.21
CA VAL A 156 4.71 15.52 5.51
C VAL A 156 4.84 14.00 5.47
N GLU A 157 4.12 13.34 6.37
CA GLU A 157 3.97 11.89 6.38
C GLU A 157 2.84 11.46 5.45
N TRP A 158 3.11 10.48 4.57
CA TRP A 158 2.13 9.93 3.64
C TRP A 158 1.02 9.19 4.39
N THR A 159 -0.24 9.58 4.16
CA THR A 159 -1.40 8.96 4.80
C THR A 159 -2.56 8.85 3.81
N SER A 160 -3.49 7.91 4.03
CA SER A 160 -4.70 7.78 3.21
C SER A 160 -5.61 9.02 3.28
N ALA A 161 -5.51 9.82 4.34
CA ALA A 161 -6.24 11.08 4.48
C ALA A 161 -5.83 12.14 3.44
N MET A 162 -4.77 11.91 2.67
CA MET A 162 -4.35 12.79 1.58
C MET A 162 -5.19 12.65 0.31
N GLU A 163 -5.95 11.56 0.15
CA GLU A 163 -6.69 11.24 -1.09
C GLU A 163 -7.52 12.42 -1.60
N ASP A 164 -8.34 13.02 -0.73
CA ASP A 164 -9.27 14.10 -1.10
C ASP A 164 -8.57 15.33 -1.69
N VAL A 165 -7.40 15.67 -1.14
CA VAL A 165 -6.61 16.83 -1.54
C VAL A 165 -5.86 16.54 -2.82
N LEU A 166 -5.25 15.37 -2.96
CA LEU A 166 -4.56 14.98 -4.19
C LEU A 166 -5.54 14.85 -5.35
N VAL A 167 -6.74 14.32 -5.12
CA VAL A 167 -7.83 14.33 -6.10
C VAL A 167 -8.23 15.76 -6.46
N GLN A 168 -8.33 16.67 -5.48
CA GLN A 168 -8.61 18.08 -5.77
C GLN A 168 -7.48 18.74 -6.60
N MET A 169 -6.21 18.38 -6.35
CA MET A 169 -5.08 18.85 -7.14
C MET A 169 -5.11 18.32 -8.57
N VAL A 170 -5.48 17.05 -8.77
CA VAL A 170 -5.71 16.47 -10.10
C VAL A 170 -6.81 17.24 -10.83
N ILE A 171 -7.93 17.52 -10.16
CA ILE A 171 -9.03 18.31 -10.72
C ILE A 171 -8.55 19.72 -11.11
N ALA A 172 -7.79 20.39 -10.24
CA ALA A 172 -7.26 21.73 -10.52
C ALA A 172 -6.24 21.72 -11.67
N CYS A 173 -5.43 20.66 -11.79
CA CYS A 173 -4.51 20.46 -12.91
C CYS A 173 -5.25 20.42 -14.25
N VAL A 174 -6.33 19.64 -14.33
CA VAL A 174 -7.17 19.52 -15.53
C VAL A 174 -7.83 20.85 -15.90
N LYS A 175 -8.40 21.56 -14.91
CA LYS A 175 -9.01 22.88 -15.14
C LYS A 175 -8.01 23.93 -15.60
N SER A 176 -6.80 23.91 -15.04
CA SER A 176 -5.72 24.83 -15.43
C SER A 176 -5.27 24.59 -16.87
N ASP A 177 -5.23 23.34 -17.33
CA ASP A 177 -4.91 22.99 -18.73
C ASP A 177 -5.99 23.52 -19.68
N GLU A 178 -7.27 23.34 -19.33
CA GLU A 178 -8.40 23.85 -20.09
C GLU A 178 -8.38 25.39 -20.23
N GLN A 179 -8.10 26.10 -19.12
CA GLN A 179 -7.98 27.57 -19.15
C GLN A 179 -6.85 28.03 -20.08
N GLN A 180 -5.70 27.35 -20.04
CA GLN A 180 -4.59 27.65 -20.95
C GLN A 180 -4.96 27.38 -22.42
N LEU A 181 -5.66 26.28 -22.72
CA LEU A 181 -6.13 26.00 -24.08
C LEU A 181 -7.10 27.08 -24.61
N ASN A 182 -7.98 27.60 -23.75
CA ASN A 182 -8.96 28.64 -24.13
C ASN A 182 -8.34 30.04 -24.24
N GLU A 183 -7.32 30.38 -23.44
CA GLU A 183 -6.63 31.69 -23.52
C GLU A 183 -5.71 31.79 -24.75
N TYR A 184 -5.18 30.68 -25.25
CA TYR A 184 -4.25 30.66 -26.38
C TYR A 184 -4.90 30.39 -27.75
N THR A 185 -6.24 30.32 -27.83
CA THR A 185 -6.96 30.09 -29.11
C THR A 185 -6.86 31.26 -30.11
N GLU A 186 -6.13 32.35 -29.80
CA GLU A 186 -5.85 33.47 -30.72
C GLU A 186 -4.45 33.46 -31.37
N MET A 187 -3.54 32.51 -31.07
CA MET A 187 -2.20 32.41 -31.69
C MET A 187 -1.79 30.93 -31.95
N PRO A 188 -0.94 30.63 -32.97
CA PRO A 188 -0.66 29.26 -33.36
C PRO A 188 0.11 28.48 -32.30
N GLU A 189 -0.21 27.18 -32.25
CA GLU A 189 0.30 26.10 -31.41
C GLU A 189 1.77 26.27 -30.97
N SER A 190 1.95 26.58 -29.70
CA SER A 190 3.22 26.41 -28.99
C SER A 190 3.31 24.95 -28.54
N GLU A 191 4.24 24.17 -29.12
CA GLU A 191 4.55 22.76 -28.78
C GLU A 191 4.96 22.52 -27.31
N ALA A 192 4.96 23.55 -26.44
CA ALA A 192 5.53 23.51 -25.09
C ALA A 192 4.53 23.24 -23.94
N SER A 193 3.21 23.33 -24.15
CA SER A 193 2.21 23.19 -23.06
C SER A 193 1.90 21.73 -22.69
N GLU A 194 1.67 20.87 -23.68
CA GLU A 194 1.35 19.45 -23.49
C GLU A 194 2.37 18.65 -22.67
N PRO A 195 3.70 18.78 -22.88
CA PRO A 195 4.68 18.04 -22.08
C PRO A 195 4.66 18.47 -20.60
N HIS A 196 4.28 19.72 -20.30
CA HIS A 196 4.22 20.21 -18.93
C HIS A 196 3.01 19.65 -18.17
N PHE A 197 1.81 19.71 -18.76
CA PHE A 197 0.60 19.14 -18.19
C PHE A 197 0.77 17.62 -17.94
N HIS A 198 1.29 16.90 -18.93
CA HIS A 198 1.51 15.46 -18.81
C HIS A 198 2.46 15.11 -17.65
N ALA A 199 3.57 15.84 -17.50
CA ALA A 199 4.51 15.63 -16.41
C ALA A 199 3.89 15.92 -15.03
N GLN A 200 3.11 16.99 -14.91
CA GLN A 200 2.41 17.33 -13.67
C GLN A 200 1.36 16.28 -13.32
N MET A 201 0.56 15.84 -14.29
CA MET A 201 -0.46 14.81 -14.10
C MET A 201 0.17 13.47 -13.71
N ALA A 202 1.25 13.06 -14.39
CA ALA A 202 2.00 11.86 -14.04
C ALA A 202 2.56 11.94 -12.60
N SER A 203 3.08 13.09 -12.19
CA SER A 203 3.55 13.31 -10.81
C SER A 203 2.41 13.20 -9.80
N LEU A 204 1.25 13.82 -10.07
CA LEU A 204 0.10 13.80 -9.17
C LEU A 204 -0.53 12.40 -9.06
N LEU A 205 -0.66 11.66 -10.16
CA LEU A 205 -1.17 10.29 -10.10
C LEU A 205 -0.15 9.35 -9.40
N HIS A 206 1.15 9.60 -9.58
CA HIS A 206 2.17 8.92 -8.80
C HIS A 206 2.05 9.20 -7.31
N ASP A 207 1.78 10.45 -6.91
CA ASP A 207 1.56 10.78 -5.51
C ASP A 207 0.26 10.16 -4.97
N LEU A 208 -0.80 10.18 -5.78
CA LEU A 208 -2.10 9.61 -5.42
C LEU A 208 -2.00 8.10 -5.19
N GLN A 209 -1.26 7.37 -6.02
CA GLN A 209 -1.12 5.91 -5.88
C GLN A 209 -0.42 5.50 -4.58
N ILE A 210 0.44 6.36 -4.00
CA ILE A 210 1.10 6.12 -2.71
C ILE A 210 0.08 6.23 -1.58
N THR A 211 -0.91 7.12 -1.73
CA THR A 211 -1.94 7.37 -0.71
C THR A 211 -3.13 6.42 -0.78
N CYS A 212 -3.54 6.05 -2.00
CA CYS A 212 -4.64 5.13 -2.25
C CYS A 212 -4.37 4.29 -3.50
N ARG A 213 -4.57 2.97 -3.39
CA ARG A 213 -4.55 2.09 -4.57
C ARG A 213 -5.83 2.23 -5.40
N GLU A 214 -6.96 2.49 -4.75
CA GLU A 214 -8.24 2.69 -5.41
C GLU A 214 -8.89 3.95 -4.87
N VAL A 215 -9.44 4.77 -5.76
CA VAL A 215 -10.12 6.02 -5.36
C VAL A 215 -11.48 5.69 -4.77
N SER A 216 -11.87 6.45 -3.75
CA SER A 216 -13.19 6.35 -3.14
C SER A 216 -14.30 6.68 -4.16
N PRO A 217 -15.51 6.12 -4.00
CA PRO A 217 -16.63 6.41 -4.91
C PRO A 217 -16.96 7.90 -5.04
N SER A 218 -16.86 8.67 -3.94
CA SER A 218 -17.08 10.11 -3.93
C SER A 218 -16.04 10.86 -4.76
N ASN A 219 -14.77 10.48 -4.64
CA ASN A 219 -13.70 11.09 -5.42
C ASN A 219 -13.73 10.67 -6.89
N ALA A 220 -14.08 9.42 -7.19
CA ALA A 220 -14.33 8.98 -8.56
C ALA A 220 -15.45 9.81 -9.22
N GLN A 221 -16.52 10.12 -8.49
CA GLN A 221 -17.58 11.00 -8.99
C GLN A 221 -17.06 12.42 -9.24
N ARG A 222 -16.28 13.00 -8.32
CA ARG A 222 -15.67 14.34 -8.51
C ARG A 222 -14.76 14.39 -9.75
N LEU A 223 -13.90 13.39 -9.93
CA LEU A 223 -13.04 13.26 -11.11
C LEU A 223 -13.87 13.16 -12.39
N LEU A 224 -14.91 12.32 -12.39
CA LEU A 224 -15.80 12.15 -13.54
C LEU A 224 -16.43 13.47 -13.99
N HIS A 225 -16.91 14.30 -13.06
CA HIS A 225 -17.50 15.60 -13.42
C HIS A 225 -16.42 16.55 -13.96
N ALA A 226 -15.30 16.71 -13.23
CA ALA A 226 -14.23 17.62 -13.62
C ALA A 226 -13.64 17.31 -15.00
N PHE A 227 -13.42 16.03 -15.32
CA PHE A 227 -12.90 15.64 -16.62
C PHE A 227 -13.92 15.84 -17.74
N ARG A 228 -15.21 15.59 -17.49
CA ARG A 228 -16.26 15.87 -18.48
C ARG A 228 -16.40 17.36 -18.76
N ASP A 229 -16.35 18.18 -17.72
CA ASP A 229 -16.40 19.63 -17.83
C ASP A 229 -15.24 20.14 -18.70
N ALA A 230 -14.04 19.56 -18.56
CA ALA A 230 -12.86 19.86 -19.37
C ALA A 230 -12.82 19.20 -20.77
N GLY A 231 -13.94 18.60 -21.20
CA GLY A 231 -14.10 18.02 -22.54
C GLY A 231 -13.48 16.64 -22.76
N TYR A 232 -13.13 15.91 -21.71
CA TYR A 232 -12.69 14.52 -21.84
C TYR A 232 -13.87 13.56 -22.01
N ILE A 233 -13.63 12.48 -22.74
CA ILE A 233 -14.49 11.30 -22.74
C ILE A 233 -14.23 10.55 -21.45
N VAL A 234 -15.29 10.27 -20.70
CA VAL A 234 -15.23 9.58 -19.42
C VAL A 234 -16.19 8.40 -19.40
N GLU A 235 -15.62 7.19 -19.33
CA GLU A 235 -16.34 5.92 -19.37
C GLU A 235 -16.11 5.09 -18.10
N ASN A 236 -17.12 4.30 -17.71
CA ASN A 236 -17.03 3.40 -16.57
C ASN A 236 -16.76 1.98 -17.08
N VAL A 237 -15.67 1.36 -16.63
CA VAL A 237 -15.38 -0.04 -16.93
C VAL A 237 -15.87 -0.90 -15.77
N PRO A 238 -16.81 -1.84 -16.00
CA PRO A 238 -17.57 -2.48 -14.93
C PRO A 238 -16.86 -3.67 -14.25
N SER A 239 -15.72 -4.15 -14.78
CA SER A 239 -15.04 -5.34 -14.24
C SER A 239 -13.61 -5.50 -14.78
N ASP A 240 -12.69 -5.92 -13.92
CA ASP A 240 -11.34 -6.39 -14.29
C ASP A 240 -11.38 -7.58 -15.23
N ALA A 241 -12.39 -8.45 -15.14
CA ALA A 241 -12.53 -9.62 -16.03
C ALA A 241 -12.60 -9.26 -17.54
N HIS A 242 -12.92 -8.00 -17.88
CA HIS A 242 -12.88 -7.51 -19.26
C HIS A 242 -11.57 -6.78 -19.59
N MET A 243 -10.77 -6.43 -18.58
CA MET A 243 -9.45 -5.85 -18.72
C MET A 243 -8.42 -6.97 -18.90
N ARG A 244 -7.85 -7.05 -20.10
CA ARG A 244 -6.63 -7.83 -20.33
C ARG A 244 -5.44 -6.93 -19.98
N SER A 245 -4.35 -6.97 -20.75
CA SER A 245 -3.28 -5.95 -20.67
C SER A 245 -3.70 -4.58 -21.22
N LYS A 246 -4.91 -4.43 -21.76
CA LYS A 246 -5.43 -3.21 -22.39
C LYS A 246 -6.80 -2.82 -21.84
N CYS A 247 -7.04 -1.52 -21.75
CA CYS A 247 -8.33 -0.95 -21.39
C CYS A 247 -9.35 -1.21 -22.51
N PRO A 248 -10.54 -1.76 -22.21
CA PRO A 248 -11.57 -2.03 -23.23
C PRO A 248 -12.21 -0.76 -23.82
N CYS A 249 -12.13 0.37 -23.12
CA CYS A 249 -12.67 1.66 -23.54
C CYS A 249 -11.78 2.36 -24.56
N CYS A 250 -10.55 2.70 -24.15
CA CYS A 250 -9.62 3.47 -25.00
C CYS A 250 -8.57 2.62 -25.73
N GLY A 251 -8.51 1.31 -25.47
CA GLY A 251 -7.53 0.39 -26.08
C GLY A 251 -6.09 0.50 -25.55
N GLN A 252 -5.81 1.47 -24.66
CA GLN A 252 -4.45 1.70 -24.13
C GLN A 252 -4.00 0.58 -23.20
N ALA A 253 -2.70 0.29 -23.21
CA ALA A 253 -2.11 -0.70 -22.33
C ALA A 253 -2.07 -0.19 -20.89
N LEU A 254 -2.56 -0.99 -19.95
CA LEU A 254 -2.49 -0.67 -18.52
C LEU A 254 -1.10 -1.00 -17.98
N CYS A 255 -0.62 -0.19 -17.05
CA CYS A 255 0.70 -0.33 -16.45
C CYS A 255 0.68 -1.36 -15.32
N LYS A 256 1.65 -2.28 -15.35
CA LYS A 256 2.02 -3.10 -14.18
C LYS A 256 3.12 -2.39 -13.43
N GLN A 257 2.83 -1.93 -12.22
CA GLN A 257 3.87 -1.45 -11.32
C GLN A 257 4.72 -2.62 -10.86
N GLY A 258 6.03 -2.44 -10.95
CA GLY A 258 6.97 -3.37 -10.36
C GLY A 258 7.78 -2.77 -9.24
N MET A 259 8.77 -3.53 -8.80
CA MET A 259 9.85 -3.05 -7.95
C MET A 259 11.03 -2.66 -8.83
N THR A 260 11.70 -1.57 -8.47
CA THR A 260 13.02 -1.26 -9.02
C THR A 260 14.06 -2.23 -8.42
N GLU A 261 15.22 -2.33 -9.05
CA GLU A 261 16.31 -3.16 -8.54
C GLU A 261 16.83 -2.65 -7.18
N GLN A 262 16.79 -1.34 -6.96
CA GLN A 262 17.14 -0.73 -5.66
C GLN A 262 16.12 -1.09 -4.57
N GLU A 263 14.82 -1.05 -4.89
CA GLU A 263 13.77 -1.47 -3.96
C GLU A 263 13.84 -2.96 -3.64
N ARG A 264 14.16 -3.80 -4.65
CA ARG A 264 14.37 -5.23 -4.48
C ARG A 264 15.58 -5.50 -3.57
N ALA A 265 16.72 -4.87 -3.83
CA ALA A 265 17.91 -4.97 -2.97
C ALA A 265 17.62 -4.53 -1.53
N TYR A 266 16.84 -3.46 -1.37
CA TYR A 266 16.39 -2.99 -0.08
C TYR A 266 15.53 -4.01 0.66
N MET A 267 14.56 -4.64 -0.01
CA MET A 267 13.74 -5.71 0.58
C MET A 267 14.58 -6.94 0.96
N LEU A 268 15.52 -7.35 0.12
CA LEU A 268 16.44 -8.45 0.43
C LEU A 268 17.26 -8.13 1.68
N ALA A 269 17.88 -6.95 1.75
CA ALA A 269 18.65 -6.52 2.91
C ALA A 269 17.80 -6.47 4.19
N ALA A 270 16.55 -6.03 4.09
CA ALA A 270 15.61 -5.99 5.21
C ALA A 270 15.16 -7.39 5.67
N ILE A 271 15.13 -8.39 4.80
CA ILE A 271 14.88 -9.79 5.17
C ILE A 271 16.14 -10.40 5.81
N GLU A 272 17.29 -10.23 5.16
CA GLU A 272 18.58 -10.80 5.55
C GLU A 272 19.11 -10.27 6.88
N SER A 273 18.85 -8.98 7.18
CA SER A 273 19.29 -8.33 8.42
C SER A 273 18.49 -8.72 9.66
N ARG A 274 17.43 -9.53 9.53
CA ARG A 274 16.65 -10.01 10.67
C ARG A 274 17.51 -10.91 11.54
N ARG A 275 17.37 -10.78 12.86
CA ARG A 275 17.98 -11.71 13.81
C ARG A 275 17.15 -12.98 13.91
N SER A 276 17.81 -14.11 14.04
CA SER A 276 17.14 -15.38 14.34
C SER A 276 16.46 -15.30 15.72
N LYS A 277 15.30 -15.95 15.86
CA LYS A 277 14.57 -16.02 17.14
C LYS A 277 15.26 -16.94 18.16
N LEU A 278 16.08 -17.87 17.70
CA LEU A 278 16.66 -18.94 18.52
C LEU A 278 18.17 -18.78 18.75
N ALA A 279 18.87 -18.08 17.84
CA ALA A 279 20.29 -17.72 17.96
C ALA A 279 20.45 -16.22 17.62
N PRO A 280 20.16 -15.30 18.55
CA PRO A 280 20.12 -13.85 18.29
C PRO A 280 21.43 -13.25 17.78
N GLU A 281 22.55 -13.96 17.98
CA GLU A 281 23.89 -13.64 17.50
C GLU A 281 24.04 -13.79 15.98
N ASN A 282 23.26 -14.67 15.35
CA ASN A 282 23.35 -14.94 13.92
C ASN A 282 22.26 -14.20 13.15
N THR A 283 22.60 -13.80 11.93
CA THR A 283 21.63 -13.19 11.00
C THR A 283 20.84 -14.26 10.27
N VAL A 284 19.63 -13.93 9.86
CA VAL A 284 18.80 -14.80 9.00
C VAL A 284 19.53 -15.14 7.69
N LYS A 285 20.37 -14.22 7.19
CA LYS A 285 21.17 -14.40 5.97
C LYS A 285 21.96 -15.71 5.95
N GLU A 286 22.70 -16.01 7.02
CA GLU A 286 23.55 -17.20 7.09
C GLU A 286 22.76 -18.51 6.90
N TYR A 287 21.49 -18.52 7.31
CA TYR A 287 20.60 -19.66 7.14
C TYR A 287 19.92 -19.70 5.77
N LEU A 288 19.77 -18.54 5.11
CA LEU A 288 19.18 -18.42 3.78
C LEU A 288 20.21 -18.61 2.67
N ASP A 289 21.50 -18.38 2.90
CA ASP A 289 22.54 -18.48 1.87
C ASP A 289 22.56 -19.85 1.15
N PRO A 290 22.49 -21.01 1.83
CA PRO A 290 22.43 -22.30 1.14
C PRO A 290 21.16 -22.47 0.29
N PHE A 291 20.05 -21.86 0.71
CA PHE A 291 18.81 -21.85 -0.08
C PHE A 291 18.93 -20.94 -1.29
N ARG A 292 19.53 -19.76 -1.11
CA ARG A 292 19.81 -18.79 -2.16
C ARG A 292 20.63 -19.43 -3.28
N GLU A 293 21.75 -20.06 -2.92
CA GLU A 293 22.66 -20.71 -3.87
C GLU A 293 21.93 -21.80 -4.67
N TRP A 294 21.21 -22.69 -3.97
CA TRP A 294 20.43 -23.75 -4.61
C TRP A 294 19.36 -23.19 -5.56
N LEU A 295 18.57 -22.22 -5.11
CA LEU A 295 17.47 -21.67 -5.90
C LEU A 295 17.97 -20.90 -7.13
N MET A 296 19.04 -20.11 -6.96
CA MET A 296 19.60 -19.32 -8.06
C MET A 296 20.31 -20.19 -9.09
N LEU A 297 21.03 -21.23 -8.67
CA LEU A 297 21.63 -22.18 -9.60
C LEU A 297 20.56 -22.83 -10.50
N ARG A 298 19.45 -23.28 -9.92
CA ARG A 298 18.31 -23.81 -10.68
C ARG A 298 17.70 -22.78 -11.62
N HIS A 299 17.52 -21.55 -11.12
CA HIS A 299 16.94 -20.46 -11.90
C HIS A 299 17.81 -20.06 -13.09
N GLU A 300 19.12 -19.87 -12.89
CA GLU A 300 20.07 -19.48 -13.92
C GLU A 300 20.21 -20.55 -15.01
N ASN A 301 20.30 -21.83 -14.61
CA ASN A 301 20.31 -22.95 -15.55
C ASN A 301 19.04 -22.98 -16.43
N PHE A 302 17.87 -22.73 -15.83
CA PHE A 302 16.61 -22.65 -16.56
C PHE A 302 16.54 -21.45 -17.51
N GLN A 303 17.03 -20.28 -17.09
CA GLN A 303 17.09 -19.11 -17.99
C GLN A 303 17.99 -19.39 -19.19
N LEU A 304 19.16 -19.98 -18.98
CA LEU A 304 20.09 -20.33 -20.06
C LEU A 304 19.45 -21.30 -21.08
N GLN A 305 18.73 -22.32 -20.61
CA GLN A 305 18.04 -23.28 -21.48
C GLN A 305 16.92 -22.62 -22.30
N ASN A 306 16.15 -21.71 -21.70
CA ASN A 306 15.04 -21.04 -22.39
C ASN A 306 15.48 -19.98 -23.40
N VAL A 307 16.62 -19.31 -23.18
CA VAL A 307 17.20 -18.38 -24.16
C VAL A 307 17.58 -19.11 -25.44
N VAL A 308 18.11 -20.33 -25.33
CA VAL A 308 18.49 -21.17 -26.48
C VAL A 308 17.26 -21.70 -27.23
N ALA A 309 16.14 -21.93 -26.54
CA ALA A 309 14.94 -22.55 -27.11
C ALA A 309 14.04 -21.59 -27.92
N GLY A 310 14.27 -20.27 -27.89
CA GLY A 310 13.57 -19.30 -28.75
C GLY A 310 12.04 -19.33 -28.64
N SER A 311 11.50 -19.42 -27.41
CA SER A 311 10.07 -19.65 -27.17
C SER A 311 9.18 -18.60 -27.84
N LYS A 312 8.24 -19.06 -28.67
CA LYS A 312 7.27 -18.25 -29.42
C LYS A 312 5.99 -17.95 -28.64
N ASP A 313 5.75 -18.65 -27.53
CA ASP A 313 4.63 -18.42 -26.62
C ASP A 313 5.18 -18.14 -25.21
N GLY A 314 4.46 -17.29 -24.45
CA GLY A 314 4.77 -16.71 -23.13
C GLY A 314 6.04 -17.19 -22.40
N ARG A 315 6.90 -16.25 -21.98
CA ARG A 315 8.18 -16.56 -21.29
C ARG A 315 7.95 -17.48 -20.09
N PRO A 316 8.51 -18.71 -20.08
CA PRO A 316 8.42 -19.61 -18.93
C PRO A 316 8.96 -18.95 -17.65
N LEU A 317 8.30 -19.21 -16.52
CA LEU A 317 8.65 -18.64 -15.21
C LEU A 317 9.17 -19.72 -14.26
N HIS A 318 9.83 -19.28 -13.19
CA HIS A 318 10.22 -20.13 -12.07
C HIS A 318 9.21 -19.98 -10.92
N PHE A 319 8.48 -21.04 -10.61
CA PHE A 319 7.53 -21.08 -9.50
C PHE A 319 8.16 -21.71 -8.27
N VAL A 320 8.00 -21.07 -7.12
CA VAL A 320 8.32 -21.64 -5.81
C VAL A 320 7.00 -21.96 -5.09
N LEU A 321 6.82 -23.23 -4.74
CA LEU A 321 5.62 -23.71 -4.05
C LEU A 321 5.84 -23.66 -2.54
N ASP A 322 4.94 -22.94 -1.85
CA ASP A 322 4.84 -22.97 -0.39
C ASP A 322 4.19 -24.29 0.03
N GLY A 323 5.02 -25.32 0.14
CA GLY A 323 4.61 -26.70 0.36
C GLY A 323 3.65 -26.89 1.52
N PRO A 324 3.94 -26.39 2.73
CA PRO A 324 3.03 -26.48 3.87
C PRO A 324 1.69 -25.79 3.62
N ASN A 325 1.69 -24.57 3.10
CA ASN A 325 0.45 -23.85 2.85
C ASN A 325 -0.47 -24.62 1.92
N ILE A 326 0.10 -25.13 0.81
CA ILE A 326 -0.60 -25.91 -0.20
C ILE A 326 -1.15 -27.21 0.38
N ALA A 327 -0.29 -28.01 1.03
CA ALA A 327 -0.64 -29.35 1.52
C ALA A 327 -1.69 -29.35 2.63
N TYR A 328 -1.99 -28.20 3.23
CA TYR A 328 -3.03 -28.02 4.24
C TYR A 328 -4.30 -27.35 3.71
N ILE A 329 -4.39 -27.00 2.42
CA ILE A 329 -5.59 -26.42 1.83
C ILE A 329 -6.77 -27.39 1.99
N ASN A 330 -7.85 -26.88 2.58
CA ASN A 330 -9.09 -27.62 2.87
C ASN A 330 -8.91 -28.85 3.79
N GLN A 331 -7.84 -28.92 4.60
CA GLN A 331 -7.56 -30.06 5.49
C GLN A 331 -8.00 -29.86 6.95
N ASN A 332 -8.73 -28.79 7.29
CA ASN A 332 -9.15 -28.49 8.67
C ASN A 332 -10.41 -29.26 9.12
N PHE A 333 -10.45 -30.58 8.90
CA PHE A 333 -11.49 -31.50 9.37
C PHE A 333 -10.89 -32.67 10.17
N GLU A 334 -11.72 -33.50 10.80
CA GLU A 334 -11.28 -34.52 11.77
C GLU A 334 -10.32 -35.54 11.16
N ALA A 335 -10.64 -36.05 9.97
CA ALA A 335 -9.82 -36.99 9.21
C ALA A 335 -8.81 -36.31 8.25
N GLY A 336 -8.70 -34.97 8.29
CA GLY A 336 -7.75 -34.26 7.42
C GLY A 336 -6.32 -34.73 7.68
N THR A 337 -5.42 -34.47 6.74
CA THR A 337 -3.99 -34.66 6.96
C THR A 337 -3.19 -33.77 6.02
N TYR A 338 -1.88 -33.75 6.21
CA TYR A 338 -0.96 -33.13 5.27
C TYR A 338 -0.96 -33.94 3.96
N ARG A 339 -1.21 -33.27 2.82
CA ARG A 339 -1.46 -33.87 1.49
C ARG A 339 -0.37 -33.50 0.47
N LEU A 340 0.61 -34.38 0.27
CA LEU A 340 1.69 -34.18 -0.73
C LEU A 340 1.18 -34.19 -2.17
N ASP A 341 0.12 -34.93 -2.44
CA ASP A 341 -0.51 -35.03 -3.75
C ASP A 341 -1.11 -33.70 -4.23
N GLN A 342 -1.58 -32.84 -3.31
CA GLN A 342 -1.99 -31.47 -3.65
C GLN A 342 -0.82 -30.65 -4.20
N VAL A 343 0.34 -30.73 -3.56
CA VAL A 343 1.57 -30.02 -4.00
C VAL A 343 2.06 -30.61 -5.32
N ASP A 344 2.06 -31.94 -5.44
CA ASP A 344 2.51 -32.66 -6.62
C ASP A 344 1.64 -32.37 -7.85
N ALA A 345 0.32 -32.28 -7.67
CA ALA A 345 -0.62 -31.94 -8.74
C ALA A 345 -0.38 -30.52 -9.29
N ILE A 346 -0.14 -29.54 -8.42
CA ILE A 346 0.22 -28.17 -8.83
C ILE A 346 1.57 -28.17 -9.56
N ALA A 347 2.57 -28.89 -9.03
CA ALA A 347 3.89 -28.98 -9.64
C ALA A 347 3.81 -29.55 -11.06
N LYS A 348 3.07 -30.66 -11.25
CA LYS A 348 2.87 -31.29 -12.56
C LYS A 348 2.14 -30.38 -13.54
N ASP A 349 1.09 -29.68 -13.08
CA ASP A 349 0.34 -28.74 -13.92
C ASP A 349 1.24 -27.60 -14.44
N LEU A 350 2.07 -27.02 -13.56
CA LEU A 350 3.02 -25.97 -13.94
C LEU A 350 4.15 -26.49 -14.85
N GLN A 351 4.69 -27.67 -14.55
CA GLN A 351 5.73 -28.31 -15.39
C GLN A 351 5.20 -28.64 -16.78
N ALA A 352 3.95 -29.09 -16.90
CA ALA A 352 3.29 -29.36 -18.19
C ALA A 352 3.13 -28.08 -19.04
N GLN A 353 3.08 -26.91 -18.42
CA GLN A 353 3.09 -25.59 -19.06
C GLN A 353 4.51 -25.09 -19.39
N GLY A 354 5.56 -25.89 -19.12
CA GLY A 354 6.96 -25.56 -19.39
C GLY A 354 7.63 -24.72 -18.30
N HIS A 355 6.99 -24.53 -17.14
CA HIS A 355 7.56 -23.75 -16.04
C HIS A 355 8.55 -24.58 -15.20
N LEU A 356 9.55 -23.89 -14.63
CA LEU A 356 10.41 -24.49 -13.60
C LEU A 356 9.68 -24.45 -12.25
N VAL A 357 9.73 -25.55 -11.51
CA VAL A 357 9.12 -25.65 -10.18
C VAL A 357 10.19 -26.00 -9.14
N SER A 358 10.14 -25.27 -8.03
CA SER A 358 10.91 -25.53 -6.81
C SER A 358 9.95 -25.55 -5.62
N ILE A 359 10.19 -26.40 -4.64
CA ILE A 359 9.29 -26.65 -3.50
C ILE A 359 10.07 -26.37 -2.23
N THR A 360 9.56 -25.45 -1.40
CA THR A 360 10.09 -25.25 -0.05
C THR A 360 9.29 -26.07 0.93
N MET A 361 9.95 -26.91 1.73
CA MET A 361 9.29 -27.76 2.71
C MET A 361 10.10 -27.93 3.99
N PRO A 362 9.52 -27.72 5.18
CA PRO A 362 10.15 -28.07 6.45
C PRO A 362 10.55 -29.54 6.53
N GLN A 363 11.76 -29.80 7.03
CA GLN A 363 12.29 -31.16 7.20
C GLN A 363 11.35 -32.10 7.98
N ALA A 364 10.58 -31.56 8.94
CA ALA A 364 9.62 -32.34 9.72
C ALA A 364 8.48 -32.96 8.88
N TYR A 365 8.13 -32.37 7.73
CA TYR A 365 7.14 -32.94 6.79
C TYR A 365 7.77 -33.94 5.81
N LEU A 366 9.10 -34.01 5.76
CA LEU A 366 9.85 -34.92 4.90
C LEU A 366 10.15 -36.26 5.58
N ALA A 367 9.92 -36.39 6.88
CA ALA A 367 10.07 -37.65 7.60
C ALA A 367 9.00 -38.70 7.20
N ASP A 368 9.36 -39.99 7.19
CA ASP A 368 8.42 -41.09 6.93
C ASP A 368 7.29 -41.17 7.95
N LYS A 369 7.55 -40.70 9.16
CA LYS A 369 6.57 -40.54 10.22
C LYS A 369 6.55 -39.09 10.68
N PHE A 370 5.39 -38.45 10.60
CA PHE A 370 5.26 -37.04 10.93
C PHE A 370 4.03 -36.77 11.81
N VAL A 371 4.07 -35.65 12.53
CA VAL A 371 2.98 -35.21 13.42
C VAL A 371 1.92 -34.49 12.61
N VAL A 372 0.66 -34.90 12.77
CA VAL A 372 -0.49 -34.26 12.11
C VAL A 372 -0.77 -32.89 12.75
N ARG A 373 -0.59 -31.81 11.98
CA ARG A 373 -0.64 -30.43 12.49
C ARG A 373 -2.01 -29.72 12.38
N ILE A 374 -3.09 -30.45 12.13
CA ILE A 374 -4.44 -29.89 11.95
C ILE A 374 -4.97 -29.22 13.21
N ARG A 375 -5.75 -28.16 13.02
CA ARG A 375 -6.27 -27.28 14.08
C ARG A 375 -7.74 -27.58 14.46
N THR A 376 -8.12 -28.85 14.61
CA THR A 376 -9.45 -29.22 15.15
C THR A 376 -9.54 -29.00 16.67
N LYS A 377 -10.76 -28.87 17.22
CA LYS A 377 -10.97 -28.70 18.68
C LYS A 377 -10.35 -29.85 19.47
N GLN A 378 -10.52 -31.08 19.01
CA GLN A 378 -9.98 -32.28 19.63
C GLN A 378 -8.44 -32.31 19.59
N ASN A 379 -7.83 -32.05 18.43
CA ASN A 379 -6.37 -32.02 18.31
C ASN A 379 -5.74 -30.89 19.14
N LYS A 380 -6.40 -29.73 19.24
CA LYS A 380 -5.98 -28.66 20.16
C LYS A 380 -6.03 -29.09 21.62
N SER A 381 -7.07 -29.80 22.04
CA SER A 381 -7.19 -30.34 23.39
C SER A 381 -6.10 -31.38 23.69
N MET A 382 -5.86 -32.32 22.77
CA MET A 382 -4.82 -33.33 22.91
C MET A 382 -3.42 -32.73 23.01
N ARG A 383 -3.11 -31.70 22.21
CA ARG A 383 -1.82 -30.99 22.29
C ARG A 383 -1.60 -30.30 23.64
N ARG A 384 -2.65 -29.72 24.23
CA ARG A 384 -2.57 -29.15 25.59
C ARG A 384 -2.26 -30.20 26.65
N GLN A 385 -2.61 -31.46 26.39
CA GLN A 385 -2.30 -32.62 27.24
C GLN A 385 -0.98 -33.31 26.85
N GLY A 386 -0.17 -32.71 25.96
CA GLY A 386 1.09 -33.30 25.48
C GLY A 386 0.95 -34.49 24.53
N LYS A 387 -0.27 -34.79 24.05
CA LYS A 387 -0.53 -35.90 23.12
C LYS A 387 -0.50 -35.42 21.67
N PHE A 388 0.23 -36.14 20.83
CA PHE A 388 0.38 -35.85 19.40
C PHE A 388 -0.11 -37.02 18.56
N VAL A 389 -0.86 -36.72 17.51
CA VAL A 389 -1.26 -37.70 16.49
C VAL A 389 -0.18 -37.74 15.42
N SER A 390 0.31 -38.93 15.06
CA SER A 390 1.31 -39.13 14.02
C SER A 390 0.78 -40.04 12.93
N ARG A 391 1.24 -39.84 11.69
CA ARG A 391 0.90 -40.66 10.52
C ARG A 391 2.18 -41.12 9.82
N GLU A 392 2.14 -42.32 9.26
CA GLU A 392 3.18 -42.83 8.36
C GLU A 392 2.84 -42.52 6.90
N ARG A 393 3.89 -42.29 6.11
CA ARG A 393 3.78 -41.99 4.69
C ARG A 393 3.28 -43.19 3.89
N THR A 394 2.31 -42.95 3.01
CA THR A 394 1.77 -43.97 2.09
C THR A 394 2.75 -44.30 0.96
N PRO A 395 2.63 -45.46 0.28
CA PRO A 395 3.45 -45.78 -0.88
C PRO A 395 3.40 -44.72 -1.99
N GLU A 396 2.22 -44.15 -2.24
CA GLU A 396 2.00 -43.11 -3.25
C GLU A 396 2.79 -41.83 -2.90
N GLU A 397 2.77 -41.45 -1.62
CA GLU A 397 3.54 -40.32 -1.14
C GLU A 397 5.06 -40.56 -1.15
N LYS A 398 5.49 -41.81 -0.96
CA LYS A 398 6.92 -42.17 -1.12
C LYS A 398 7.37 -42.01 -2.56
N ALA A 399 6.53 -42.42 -3.53
CA ALA A 399 6.81 -42.22 -4.94
C ALA A 399 6.88 -40.72 -5.33
N ILE A 400 5.99 -39.89 -4.76
CA ILE A 400 6.06 -38.42 -4.93
C ILE A 400 7.40 -37.87 -4.41
N MET A 401 7.81 -38.29 -3.21
CA MET A 401 9.07 -37.85 -2.59
C MET A 401 10.31 -38.28 -3.37
N GLU A 402 10.31 -39.51 -3.91
CA GLU A 402 11.39 -40.02 -4.77
C GLU A 402 11.50 -39.19 -6.04
N ARG A 403 10.37 -38.94 -6.73
CA ARG A 403 10.34 -38.07 -7.91
C ARG A 403 10.87 -36.66 -7.62
N TRP A 404 10.40 -36.02 -6.55
CA TRP A 404 10.85 -34.67 -6.20
C TRP A 404 12.35 -34.61 -5.92
N LYS A 405 12.93 -35.69 -5.39
CA LYS A 405 14.36 -35.82 -5.16
C LYS A 405 15.12 -36.03 -6.49
N ASP A 406 14.62 -36.91 -7.35
CA ASP A 406 15.24 -37.21 -8.64
C ASP A 406 15.25 -36.01 -9.59
N GLU A 407 14.20 -35.18 -9.54
CA GLU A 407 14.07 -33.93 -10.30
C GLU A 407 14.71 -32.70 -9.58
N ASP A 408 15.35 -32.91 -8.43
CA ASP A 408 15.95 -31.85 -7.58
C ASP A 408 14.95 -30.72 -7.25
N MET A 409 13.66 -31.01 -7.11
CA MET A 409 12.62 -29.98 -6.93
C MET A 409 12.53 -29.46 -5.49
N LEU A 410 13.04 -30.22 -4.52
CA LEU A 410 12.71 -30.04 -3.12
C LEU A 410 13.87 -29.42 -2.33
N TYR A 411 13.61 -28.28 -1.70
CA TYR A 411 14.48 -27.72 -0.68
C TYR A 411 13.95 -28.01 0.73
N SER A 412 14.75 -28.69 1.53
CA SER A 412 14.45 -29.01 2.92
C SER A 412 14.75 -27.83 3.84
N CYS A 413 13.72 -27.07 4.22
CA CYS A 413 13.81 -25.92 5.11
C CYS A 413 14.14 -26.34 6.55
N ARG A 414 15.23 -25.77 7.09
CA ARG A 414 15.64 -25.91 8.49
C ARG A 414 14.82 -25.00 9.40
N THR A 415 13.72 -25.56 9.91
CA THR A 415 12.76 -24.84 10.78
C THR A 415 13.11 -24.86 12.26
N ASP A 416 14.24 -25.49 12.60
CA ASP A 416 14.87 -25.45 13.90
C ASP A 416 15.50 -24.08 14.23
N PHE A 417 15.62 -23.18 13.24
CA PHE A 417 16.19 -21.83 13.43
C PHE A 417 15.35 -20.72 12.78
N LEU A 418 14.68 -21.01 11.66
CA LEU A 418 13.95 -20.04 10.84
C LEU A 418 12.47 -20.43 10.71
N SER A 419 11.58 -19.44 10.55
CA SER A 419 10.23 -19.72 10.03
C SER A 419 10.36 -20.26 8.61
N ASP A 420 9.57 -21.27 8.27
CA ASP A 420 9.44 -21.73 6.89
C ASP A 420 8.95 -20.64 5.95
N ASP A 421 8.15 -19.70 6.46
CA ASP A 421 7.63 -18.58 5.69
C ASP A 421 8.71 -17.68 5.08
N LEU A 422 9.87 -17.60 5.73
CA LEU A 422 10.97 -16.76 5.25
C LEU A 422 11.61 -17.31 3.97
N PHE A 423 11.52 -18.62 3.69
CA PHE A 423 12.09 -19.19 2.47
C PHE A 423 11.30 -18.78 1.23
N TRP A 424 9.98 -18.96 1.24
CA TRP A 424 9.15 -18.56 0.11
C TRP A 424 9.11 -17.02 -0.04
N LEU A 425 9.10 -16.29 1.09
CA LEU A 425 9.19 -14.82 1.07
C LEU A 425 10.50 -14.37 0.42
N TYR A 426 11.63 -14.93 0.84
CA TYR A 426 12.93 -14.60 0.29
C TYR A 426 13.01 -14.94 -1.21
N ALA A 427 12.55 -16.13 -1.60
CA ALA A 427 12.52 -16.57 -3.00
C ALA A 427 11.72 -15.62 -3.90
N SER A 428 10.56 -15.16 -3.43
CA SER A 428 9.71 -14.24 -4.21
C SER A 428 10.40 -12.90 -4.51
N VAL A 429 11.18 -12.37 -3.57
CA VAL A 429 11.94 -11.13 -3.75
C VAL A 429 13.19 -11.41 -4.59
N LEU A 430 13.87 -12.52 -4.32
CA LEU A 430 15.10 -12.93 -4.99
C LEU A 430 14.89 -13.16 -6.49
N MET A 431 13.79 -13.77 -6.93
CA MET A 431 13.57 -14.00 -8.37
C MET A 431 12.93 -12.81 -9.10
N GLY A 432 12.39 -11.83 -8.37
CA GLY A 432 11.81 -10.62 -8.94
C GLY A 432 10.72 -10.91 -10.00
N ARG A 433 10.86 -10.33 -11.19
CA ARG A 433 9.85 -10.45 -12.28
C ARG A 433 9.81 -11.84 -12.91
N GLU A 434 10.88 -12.61 -12.78
CA GLU A 434 11.07 -13.90 -13.45
C GLU A 434 10.59 -15.09 -12.61
N GLY A 435 10.22 -14.83 -11.35
CA GLY A 435 9.69 -15.83 -10.44
C GLY A 435 8.28 -15.53 -9.95
N ARG A 436 7.62 -16.58 -9.48
CA ARG A 436 6.33 -16.51 -8.78
C ARG A 436 6.37 -17.41 -7.56
N VAL A 437 5.58 -17.07 -6.54
CA VAL A 437 5.36 -17.94 -5.38
C VAL A 437 3.90 -18.33 -5.32
N VAL A 438 3.66 -19.60 -5.06
CA VAL A 438 2.33 -20.20 -5.01
C VAL A 438 1.99 -20.43 -3.54
N THR A 439 1.18 -19.53 -2.97
CA THR A 439 0.76 -19.55 -1.57
C THR A 439 -0.54 -18.75 -1.40
N ASN A 440 -1.38 -19.16 -0.44
CA ASN A 440 -2.50 -18.37 0.05
C ASN A 440 -2.14 -17.58 1.33
N ASP A 441 -0.93 -17.78 1.88
CA ASP A 441 -0.48 -17.02 3.04
C ASP A 441 -0.28 -15.55 2.67
N GLN A 442 -0.62 -14.68 3.61
CA GLN A 442 -0.56 -13.24 3.45
C GLN A 442 0.72 -12.64 4.04
N GLY A 443 1.57 -13.43 4.69
CA GLY A 443 2.84 -13.00 5.29
C GLY A 443 2.69 -11.96 6.41
N ARG A 444 1.47 -11.76 6.95
CA ARG A 444 1.12 -10.65 7.85
C ARG A 444 1.90 -10.70 9.17
N ASP A 445 2.10 -11.90 9.71
CA ASP A 445 2.76 -12.11 11.00
C ASP A 445 4.30 -12.08 10.88
N HIS A 446 4.82 -11.97 9.65
CA HIS A 446 6.24 -12.02 9.35
C HIS A 446 6.77 -10.69 8.79
N GLY A 447 5.92 -9.79 8.28
CA GLY A 447 6.31 -8.46 7.77
C GLY A 447 6.15 -7.30 8.77
N SER A 448 5.20 -7.42 9.71
CA SER A 448 4.70 -6.28 10.50
C SER A 448 5.68 -5.71 11.54
N SER A 449 6.83 -6.35 11.76
CA SER A 449 7.83 -5.92 12.75
C SER A 449 9.12 -5.38 12.14
N THR A 450 9.16 -5.14 10.82
CA THR A 450 10.31 -4.47 10.17
C THR A 450 9.91 -3.02 9.84
N PRO A 451 10.17 -2.05 10.73
CA PRO A 451 9.76 -0.65 10.55
C PRO A 451 10.41 0.08 9.35
N ALA A 452 11.10 -0.64 8.47
CA ALA A 452 11.89 -0.10 7.37
C ALA A 452 11.18 -0.22 6.00
N ILE A 453 10.41 -1.28 5.74
CA ILE A 453 9.78 -1.48 4.41
C ILE A 453 8.43 -0.77 4.33
N SER A 454 8.23 0.07 3.31
CA SER A 454 6.95 0.74 3.09
C SER A 454 5.84 -0.24 2.70
N MET A 455 4.61 0.05 3.15
CA MET A 455 3.45 -0.77 2.82
C MET A 455 3.12 -0.77 1.32
N ASP A 456 3.40 0.33 0.61
CA ASP A 456 3.29 0.40 -0.85
C ASP A 456 4.21 -0.62 -1.54
N LEU A 457 5.47 -0.69 -1.12
CA LEU A 457 6.43 -1.62 -1.69
C LEU A 457 6.02 -3.07 -1.46
N ILE A 458 5.51 -3.40 -0.27
CA ILE A 458 4.95 -4.72 0.04
C ILE A 458 3.75 -5.03 -0.87
N ALA A 459 2.85 -4.06 -1.09
CA ALA A 459 1.70 -4.27 -1.96
C ALA A 459 2.11 -4.50 -3.42
N ARG A 460 3.04 -3.69 -3.96
CA ARG A 460 3.59 -3.88 -5.31
C ARG A 460 4.31 -5.22 -5.48
N TRP A 461 5.09 -5.64 -4.48
CA TRP A 461 5.75 -6.94 -4.47
C TRP A 461 4.73 -8.10 -4.55
N LYS A 462 3.68 -8.07 -3.70
CA LYS A 462 2.63 -9.10 -3.70
C LYS A 462 1.91 -9.18 -5.04
N ASP A 463 1.48 -8.02 -5.54
CA ASP A 463 0.77 -7.91 -6.82
C ASP A 463 1.62 -8.38 -8.00
N MET A 464 2.94 -8.51 -7.86
CA MET A 464 3.79 -9.07 -8.92
C MET A 464 4.06 -10.56 -8.79
N THR A 465 4.23 -11.05 -7.56
CA THR A 465 4.93 -12.31 -7.31
C THR A 465 4.03 -13.42 -6.81
N THR A 466 2.92 -13.09 -6.14
CA THR A 466 2.08 -14.08 -5.44
C THR A 466 0.97 -14.65 -6.32
N VAL A 467 0.86 -15.97 -6.34
CA VAL A 467 -0.17 -16.74 -7.06
C VAL A 467 -1.03 -17.46 -6.03
N ASN A 468 -2.31 -17.09 -5.94
CA ASN A 468 -3.25 -17.72 -5.02
C ASN A 468 -3.80 -19.02 -5.63
N ILE A 469 -4.32 -19.90 -4.77
CA ILE A 469 -4.65 -21.28 -5.13
C ILE A 469 -6.04 -21.62 -4.64
N GLU A 470 -6.85 -22.18 -5.53
CA GLU A 470 -8.13 -22.78 -5.18
C GLU A 470 -8.11 -24.26 -5.55
N ILE A 471 -8.30 -25.12 -4.55
CA ILE A 471 -8.41 -26.57 -4.74
C ILE A 471 -9.84 -26.95 -4.43
N LYS A 472 -10.55 -27.47 -5.43
CA LYS A 472 -11.87 -28.07 -5.27
C LYS A 472 -11.72 -29.58 -5.16
N HIS A 473 -12.38 -30.16 -4.17
CA HIS A 473 -12.44 -31.59 -3.94
C HIS A 473 -13.84 -32.10 -4.28
N GLU A 474 -13.94 -33.37 -4.69
CA GLU A 474 -15.23 -33.99 -5.00
C GLU A 474 -16.20 -33.91 -3.80
N GLU A 475 -17.35 -33.28 -4.00
CA GLU A 475 -18.28 -32.87 -2.94
C GLU A 475 -18.83 -34.05 -2.13
N VAL A 476 -19.13 -35.16 -2.81
CA VAL A 476 -19.66 -36.39 -2.17
C VAL A 476 -18.60 -37.02 -1.26
N ALA A 477 -17.36 -37.12 -1.73
CA ALA A 477 -16.24 -37.65 -0.94
C ALA A 477 -15.83 -36.69 0.19
N PHE A 478 -15.91 -35.38 -0.02
CA PHE A 478 -15.66 -34.37 1.01
C PHE A 478 -16.67 -34.44 2.14
N ASN A 479 -17.97 -34.52 1.82
CA ASN A 479 -19.03 -34.62 2.83
C ASN A 479 -18.96 -35.95 3.61
N ALA A 480 -18.63 -37.06 2.94
CA ALA A 480 -18.44 -38.36 3.60
C ALA A 480 -17.18 -38.38 4.51
N ALA A 481 -16.09 -37.74 4.08
CA ALA A 481 -14.87 -37.62 4.88
C ALA A 481 -15.04 -36.66 6.07
N ALA A 482 -15.81 -35.58 5.91
CA ALA A 482 -16.19 -34.69 7.01
C ALA A 482 -17.09 -35.38 8.05
N ALA A 483 -17.84 -36.41 7.65
CA ALA A 483 -18.66 -37.26 8.52
C ALA A 483 -17.86 -38.39 9.21
N GLY A 484 -16.54 -38.47 9.03
CA GLY A 484 -15.65 -39.38 9.75
C GLY A 484 -15.50 -40.79 9.13
N ASN A 485 -15.97 -41.02 7.91
CA ASN A 485 -16.13 -42.36 7.33
C ASN A 485 -15.12 -42.77 6.23
N LEU A 486 -14.00 -42.07 6.02
CA LEU A 486 -13.04 -42.46 4.96
C LEU A 486 -11.63 -42.76 5.47
N THR A 487 -11.08 -43.89 5.00
CA THR A 487 -9.67 -44.30 5.05
C THR A 487 -8.88 -43.85 3.82
N THR A 488 -9.54 -43.30 2.79
CA THR A 488 -8.91 -42.86 1.53
C THR A 488 -8.89 -41.33 1.38
N PRO A 489 -7.85 -40.76 0.73
CA PRO A 489 -7.78 -39.31 0.52
C PRO A 489 -8.88 -38.82 -0.44
N ILE A 490 -9.52 -37.70 -0.12
CA ILE A 490 -10.54 -37.09 -0.99
C ILE A 490 -9.88 -36.68 -2.32
N PRO A 491 -10.37 -37.13 -3.49
CA PRO A 491 -9.81 -36.76 -4.79
C PRO A 491 -9.85 -35.24 -5.04
N ILE A 492 -8.92 -34.76 -5.85
CA ILE A 492 -8.89 -33.38 -6.34
C ILE A 492 -9.75 -33.31 -7.60
N GLU A 493 -10.81 -32.49 -7.58
CA GLU A 493 -11.70 -32.27 -8.73
C GLU A 493 -11.09 -31.24 -9.70
N SER A 494 -10.60 -30.13 -9.15
CA SER A 494 -9.98 -29.08 -9.96
C SER A 494 -9.02 -28.23 -9.13
N ILE A 495 -7.94 -27.80 -9.78
CA ILE A 495 -7.00 -26.80 -9.26
C ILE A 495 -7.15 -25.54 -10.11
N ARG A 496 -7.24 -24.39 -9.46
CA ARG A 496 -7.20 -23.09 -10.14
C ARG A 496 -6.13 -22.22 -9.51
N LEU A 497 -5.14 -21.85 -10.32
CA LEU A 497 -4.13 -20.88 -9.97
C LEU A 497 -4.62 -19.48 -10.36
N ARG A 498 -4.64 -18.56 -9.41
CA ARG A 498 -4.99 -17.15 -9.61
C ARG A 498 -3.71 -16.35 -9.69
N HIS A 499 -3.25 -16.17 -10.92
CA HIS A 499 -2.08 -15.35 -11.21
C HIS A 499 -2.35 -13.87 -10.90
N PRO A 500 -1.32 -13.10 -10.55
CA PRO A 500 -1.47 -11.67 -10.43
C PRO A 500 -1.91 -11.04 -11.76
N GLU A 501 -2.77 -10.03 -11.67
CA GLU A 501 -3.28 -9.33 -12.84
C GLU A 501 -2.15 -8.75 -13.71
N PRO A 502 -2.32 -8.65 -15.04
CA PRO A 502 -1.29 -8.13 -15.94
C PRO A 502 -1.07 -6.61 -15.80
N PHE A 503 -1.83 -5.94 -14.93
CA PHE A 503 -1.73 -4.53 -14.59
C PHE A 503 -1.78 -4.33 -13.07
N SER A 504 -1.50 -3.11 -12.61
CA SER A 504 -1.69 -2.71 -11.22
C SER A 504 -2.97 -1.91 -11.10
N ARG A 505 -3.82 -2.28 -10.14
CA ARG A 505 -5.01 -1.50 -9.75
C ARG A 505 -4.56 -0.27 -8.96
N VAL A 506 -4.07 0.73 -9.68
CA VAL A 506 -3.70 2.06 -9.17
C VAL A 506 -4.09 3.16 -10.15
N PRO A 507 -4.31 4.41 -9.69
CA PRO A 507 -4.39 5.57 -10.57
C PRO A 507 -3.16 5.64 -11.46
N GLN A 508 -3.35 5.79 -12.76
CA GLN A 508 -2.25 5.71 -13.73
C GLN A 508 -2.48 6.57 -14.96
N VAL A 509 -1.38 7.10 -15.48
CA VAL A 509 -1.29 7.70 -16.82
C VAL A 509 -0.76 6.63 -17.76
N THR A 510 -1.53 6.26 -18.78
CA THR A 510 -1.15 5.18 -19.72
C THR A 510 -0.60 5.70 -21.04
N ALA A 511 -0.99 6.92 -21.42
CA ALA A 511 -0.52 7.65 -22.59
C ALA A 511 -0.81 9.16 -22.38
N PRO A 512 -0.27 10.07 -23.20
CA PRO A 512 -0.67 11.47 -23.19
C PRO A 512 -2.20 11.58 -23.25
N GLN A 513 -2.80 12.39 -22.38
CA GLN A 513 -4.26 12.56 -22.30
C GLN A 513 -5.08 11.27 -22.01
N HIS A 514 -4.47 10.17 -21.54
CA HIS A 514 -5.17 8.95 -21.14
C HIS A 514 -4.91 8.60 -19.67
N PHE A 515 -5.98 8.58 -18.87
CA PHE A 515 -5.93 8.36 -17.43
C PHE A 515 -6.90 7.25 -17.01
N HIS A 516 -6.48 6.46 -16.03
CA HIS A 516 -7.28 5.35 -15.49
C HIS A 516 -7.31 5.41 -13.97
N PHE A 517 -8.51 5.37 -13.39
CA PHE A 517 -8.71 5.42 -11.94
C PHE A 517 -9.51 4.19 -11.50
N PRO A 518 -8.91 3.22 -10.80
CA PRO A 518 -9.64 2.11 -10.20
C PRO A 518 -10.47 2.63 -9.02
N ILE A 519 -11.72 2.16 -8.92
CA ILE A 519 -12.70 2.65 -7.96
C ILE A 519 -12.98 1.59 -6.91
N ALA A 520 -12.85 1.98 -5.64
CA ALA A 520 -13.21 1.13 -4.51
C ALA A 520 -14.72 0.81 -4.47
N GLU A 521 -15.09 -0.35 -3.94
CA GLU A 521 -16.48 -0.80 -3.88
C GLU A 521 -17.26 -0.18 -2.72
N GLN A 522 -16.57 0.14 -1.61
CA GLN A 522 -17.12 0.86 -0.45
C GLN A 522 -16.18 2.01 -0.07
N ALA A 523 -16.75 3.14 0.36
CA ALA A 523 -15.96 4.20 0.99
C ALA A 523 -15.27 3.60 2.22
N ASN A 524 -13.93 3.68 2.29
CA ASN A 524 -13.07 3.10 3.32
C ASN A 524 -13.56 3.37 4.75
N MET A 525 -14.52 2.60 5.25
CA MET A 525 -14.80 2.46 6.67
C MET A 525 -14.11 1.19 7.11
N ASN A 526 -12.82 1.32 7.43
CA ASN A 526 -12.00 0.29 8.05
C ASN A 526 -12.12 -1.09 7.36
N GLU A 527 -11.52 -1.24 6.17
CA GLU A 527 -11.24 -2.58 5.67
C GLU A 527 -10.22 -3.25 6.60
N HIS A 528 -10.74 -3.96 7.60
CA HIS A 528 -10.03 -5.07 8.21
C HIS A 528 -9.81 -6.12 7.09
N PRO A 529 -8.56 -6.51 6.79
CA PRO A 529 -8.22 -7.39 5.66
C PRO A 529 -8.67 -8.87 5.84
N ASN A 530 -9.61 -9.13 6.74
CA ASN A 530 -10.23 -10.43 7.01
C ASN A 530 -11.68 -10.54 6.52
N GLN A 531 -12.21 -9.53 5.81
CA GLN A 531 -13.48 -9.75 5.13
C GLN A 531 -13.27 -10.74 3.98
N SER A 532 -13.94 -11.88 4.12
CA SER A 532 -13.93 -13.04 3.24
C SER A 532 -13.96 -12.66 1.76
N MET A 533 -13.09 -13.27 0.95
CA MET A 533 -13.12 -13.28 -0.53
C MET A 533 -14.39 -13.94 -1.13
N GLY A 534 -15.49 -14.06 -0.37
CA GLY A 534 -16.73 -14.72 -0.78
C GLY A 534 -17.72 -13.81 -1.50
N GLN A 535 -17.57 -12.48 -1.43
CA GLN A 535 -18.32 -11.56 -2.29
C GLN A 535 -17.47 -11.23 -3.50
N ARG A 536 -17.99 -11.51 -4.72
CA ARG A 536 -17.38 -11.07 -5.98
C ARG A 536 -17.26 -9.55 -5.93
N LYS A 537 -16.08 -9.04 -5.58
CA LYS A 537 -15.80 -7.60 -5.59
C LYS A 537 -16.15 -7.08 -6.98
N ARG A 538 -17.10 -6.16 -7.10
CA ARG A 538 -17.39 -5.48 -8.36
C ARG A 538 -16.28 -4.47 -8.60
N THR A 539 -15.22 -4.94 -9.26
CA THR A 539 -14.07 -4.10 -9.59
C THR A 539 -14.47 -3.13 -10.69
N ARG A 540 -14.26 -1.83 -10.46
CA ARG A 540 -14.64 -0.79 -11.42
C ARG A 540 -13.48 0.13 -11.72
N TRP A 541 -13.52 0.75 -12.88
CA TRP A 541 -12.58 1.80 -13.27
C TRP A 541 -13.28 2.98 -13.91
N LEU A 542 -12.66 4.14 -13.79
CA LEU A 542 -12.90 5.30 -14.61
C LEU A 542 -11.82 5.35 -15.70
N CYS A 543 -12.22 5.23 -16.96
CA CYS A 543 -11.36 5.50 -18.11
C CYS A 543 -11.63 6.94 -18.56
N VAL A 544 -10.57 7.73 -18.66
CA VAL A 544 -10.63 9.13 -19.04
C VAL A 544 -9.68 9.35 -20.20
N HIS A 545 -10.18 9.88 -21.32
CA HIS A 545 -9.31 10.22 -22.44
C HIS A 545 -9.87 11.35 -23.31
N ARG A 546 -9.01 12.05 -24.03
CA ARG A 546 -9.44 12.89 -25.17
C ARG A 546 -9.49 12.05 -26.45
N LYS A 547 -10.28 12.47 -27.43
CA LYS A 547 -10.13 11.91 -28.79
C LYS A 547 -8.79 12.42 -29.32
N ASP A 548 -7.98 11.53 -29.86
CA ASP A 548 -6.82 11.95 -30.65
C ASP A 548 -7.34 12.93 -31.71
N ALA A 549 -6.72 14.11 -31.78
CA ALA A 549 -6.94 14.99 -32.93
C ALA A 549 -6.58 14.14 -34.14
N ALA A 550 -7.57 13.84 -34.99
CA ALA A 550 -7.31 13.09 -36.20
C ALA A 550 -6.26 13.88 -36.99
N ASN A 551 -5.11 13.25 -37.22
CA ASN A 551 -4.04 13.73 -38.10
C ASN A 551 -4.60 14.26 -39.43
#